data_AF-A0A2M8Y756-F1
#
_entry.id   AF-A0A2M8Y756-F1
#
_cell.length_a   1.000
_cell.length_b   1.000
_cell.length_c   1.000
_cell.angle_alpha   90.00
_cell.angle_beta   90.00
_cell.angle_gamma   90.00
#
_symmetry.space_group_name_H-M   'P 1'
#
loop_
_entity.id
_entity.type
_entity.pdbx_description
1 polymer ?
#
loop_
_entity_poly.entity_id
_entity_poly.type
_entity_poly.pdbx_seq_one_letter_code
_entity_poly.pdbx_strand_id
1 'polypeptide(L)'
;MPRKPLLIFLLTLFLTVLQVQWAAPADGHVEETLSVLSPEVLGAYPGVLLLFLQAVFARRAMPVLRQAAICTGLLAVYWLLANYVTFDARVASWSTFSAREIWAHVLPASVISIAVCGAAYLGLSGFLLRQGGAKK
;
A
#
# COMPACT_ATOMS: atom_id res chain seq x y z
N MET A 1 -8.04 13.99 -19.70
CA MET A 1 -7.24 12.73 -19.68
C MET A 1 -7.69 11.85 -18.51
N PRO A 2 -8.70 10.99 -18.70
CA PRO A 2 -9.21 10.10 -17.65
C PRO A 2 -8.25 8.96 -17.25
N ARG A 3 -7.14 8.78 -17.98
CA ARG A 3 -6.22 7.65 -17.80
C ARG A 3 -5.29 7.76 -16.59
N LYS A 4 -4.96 8.96 -16.10
CA LYS A 4 -3.97 9.13 -15.02
C LYS A 4 -4.45 8.62 -13.66
N PRO A 5 -5.67 8.96 -13.20
CA PRO A 5 -6.23 8.38 -11.98
C PRO A 5 -6.29 6.85 -12.08
N LEU A 6 -6.70 6.32 -13.24
CA LEU A 6 -6.74 4.88 -13.47
C LEU A 6 -5.34 4.24 -13.37
N LEU A 7 -4.31 4.83 -13.97
CA LEU A 7 -2.93 4.31 -13.89
C LEU A 7 -2.40 4.33 -12.46
N ILE A 8 -2.67 5.39 -11.70
CA ILE A 8 -2.26 5.47 -10.30
C ILE A 8 -2.99 4.44 -9.46
N PHE A 9 -4.29 4.23 -9.72
CA PHE A 9 -5.07 3.18 -9.06
C PHE A 9 -4.53 1.79 -9.37
N LEU A 10 -4.31 1.46 -10.64
CA LEU A 10 -3.74 0.18 -11.05
C LEU A 10 -2.34 -0.04 -10.44
N LEU A 11 -1.52 1.01 -10.37
CA LEU A 11 -0.23 0.97 -9.70
C LEU A 11 -0.39 0.69 -8.20
N THR A 12 -1.36 1.32 -7.51
CA THR A 12 -1.66 1.04 -6.11
C THR A 12 -2.06 -0.42 -5.91
N LEU A 13 -2.94 -0.96 -6.76
CA LEU A 13 -3.37 -2.35 -6.65
C LEU A 13 -2.20 -3.31 -6.83
N PHE A 14 -1.44 -3.13 -7.91
CA PHE A 14 -0.30 -3.98 -8.25
C PHE A 14 0.76 -3.97 -7.14
N LEU A 15 1.17 -2.78 -6.68
CA LEU A 15 2.20 -2.68 -5.64
C LEU A 15 1.70 -3.17 -4.28
N THR A 16 0.40 -3.06 -3.99
CA THR A 16 -0.17 -3.60 -2.75
C THR A 16 -0.12 -5.12 -2.74
N VAL A 17 -0.55 -5.77 -3.83
CA VAL A 17 -0.44 -7.22 -3.94
C VAL A 17 1.01 -7.66 -3.84
N LEU A 18 1.92 -7.02 -4.59
CA LEU A 18 3.34 -7.36 -4.55
C LEU A 18 3.92 -7.21 -3.13
N GLN A 19 3.61 -6.11 -2.45
CA GLN A 19 4.15 -5.82 -1.12
C GLN A 19 3.62 -6.80 -0.06
N VAL A 20 2.31 -7.04 -0.04
CA VAL A 20 1.67 -7.93 0.93
C VAL A 20 2.13 -9.37 0.72
N GLN A 21 2.24 -9.82 -0.54
CA GLN A 21 2.74 -11.17 -0.84
C GLN A 21 4.22 -11.34 -0.47
N TRP A 22 5.04 -10.30 -0.67
CA TRP A 22 6.44 -10.34 -0.25
C TRP A 22 6.57 -10.52 1.27
N ALA A 23 5.82 -9.73 2.03
CA ALA A 23 5.91 -9.72 3.49
C ALA A 23 5.05 -10.80 4.18
N ALA A 24 4.31 -11.61 3.42
CA ALA A 24 3.47 -12.66 3.97
C ALA A 24 4.33 -13.74 4.66
N PRO A 25 3.89 -14.27 5.81
CA PRO A 25 4.58 -15.39 6.44
C PRO A 25 4.52 -16.63 5.53
N ALA A 26 5.65 -17.34 5.42
CA ALA A 26 5.79 -18.55 4.59
C ALA A 26 4.94 -19.72 5.11
N ASP A 27 4.87 -19.86 6.43
CA ASP A 27 4.09 -20.88 7.12
C ASP A 27 2.95 -20.21 7.88
N GLY A 28 1.72 -20.67 7.64
CA GLY A 28 0.53 -20.21 8.33
C GLY A 28 -0.63 -21.15 8.07
N HIS A 29 -1.37 -21.51 9.12
CA HIS A 29 -2.61 -22.26 8.96
C HIS A 29 -3.66 -21.30 8.40
N VAL A 30 -4.15 -21.59 7.19
CA VAL A 30 -5.26 -20.85 6.58
C VAL A 30 -6.46 -21.80 6.54
N GLU A 31 -7.42 -21.58 7.44
CA GLU A 31 -8.82 -21.76 7.03
C GLU A 31 -9.09 -20.73 5.93
N GLU A 32 -9.71 -21.17 4.84
CA GLU A 32 -9.89 -20.59 3.48
C GLU A 32 -10.43 -19.14 3.35
N THR A 33 -10.31 -18.28 4.37
CA THR A 33 -11.06 -17.02 4.47
C THR A 33 -10.36 -15.78 3.91
N LEU A 34 -9.02 -15.74 3.83
CA LEU A 34 -8.28 -14.61 3.26
C LEU A 34 -8.00 -14.81 1.76
N SER A 35 -9.02 -14.57 0.94
CA SER A 35 -8.85 -14.52 -0.51
C SER A 35 -7.88 -13.42 -0.91
N VAL A 36 -6.88 -13.75 -1.74
CA VAL A 36 -5.94 -12.78 -2.33
C VAL A 36 -6.66 -11.73 -3.18
N LEU A 37 -7.89 -12.03 -3.62
CA LEU A 37 -8.75 -11.14 -4.38
C LEU A 37 -9.67 -10.28 -3.50
N SER A 38 -9.56 -10.36 -2.18
CA SER A 38 -10.33 -9.48 -1.29
C SER A 38 -9.96 -8.01 -1.55
N PRO A 39 -10.92 -7.08 -1.57
CA PRO A 39 -10.68 -5.65 -1.81
C PRO A 39 -9.62 -5.05 -0.88
N GLU A 40 -9.54 -5.58 0.35
CA GLU A 40 -8.54 -5.26 1.35
C GLU A 40 -7.15 -5.70 0.87
N VAL A 41 -6.95 -6.97 0.53
CA VAL A 41 -5.63 -7.45 0.04
C VAL A 41 -5.23 -6.80 -1.29
N LEU A 42 -6.19 -6.50 -2.16
CA LEU A 42 -5.94 -5.82 -3.42
C LEU A 42 -5.59 -4.33 -3.24
N GLY A 43 -5.83 -3.72 -2.08
CA GLY A 43 -5.60 -2.29 -1.88
C GLY A 43 -6.64 -1.40 -2.57
N ALA A 44 -7.86 -1.90 -2.77
CA ALA A 44 -8.93 -1.13 -3.41
C ALA A 44 -9.36 0.07 -2.55
N TYR A 45 -9.57 -0.13 -1.25
CA TYR A 45 -9.92 0.97 -0.33
C TYR A 45 -8.85 2.05 -0.22
N PRO A 46 -7.56 1.74 0.04
CA PRO A 46 -6.53 2.77 0.03
C PRO A 46 -6.40 3.38 -1.37
N GLY A 47 -6.54 2.60 -2.45
CA GLY A 47 -6.56 3.13 -3.81
C GLY A 47 -7.62 4.21 -4.03
N VAL A 48 -8.88 3.95 -3.66
CA VAL A 48 -9.98 4.93 -3.77
C VAL A 48 -9.72 6.17 -2.92
N LEU A 49 -9.24 5.98 -1.68
CA LEU A 49 -8.87 7.09 -0.80
C LEU A 49 -7.77 7.97 -1.41
N LEU A 50 -6.73 7.35 -1.98
CA LEU A 50 -5.62 8.07 -2.61
C LEU A 50 -6.08 8.84 -3.85
N LEU A 51 -7.01 8.31 -4.65
CA LEU A 51 -7.61 9.05 -5.76
C LEU A 51 -8.39 10.27 -5.29
N PHE A 52 -9.19 10.12 -4.23
CA PHE A 52 -9.91 11.23 -3.62
C PHE A 52 -8.96 12.32 -3.11
N LEU A 53 -7.91 11.93 -2.39
CA LEU A 53 -6.89 12.85 -1.89
C LEU A 53 -6.16 13.57 -3.02
N GLN A 54 -5.81 12.87 -4.10
CA GLN A 54 -5.21 13.50 -5.28
C GLN A 54 -6.12 14.55 -5.90
N ALA A 55 -7.43 14.30 -5.99
CA ALA A 55 -8.39 15.30 -6.45
C ALA A 55 -8.44 16.53 -5.53
N VAL A 56 -8.42 16.32 -4.21
CA VAL A 56 -8.36 17.41 -3.21
C VAL A 56 -7.05 18.20 -3.33
N PHE A 57 -5.91 17.53 -3.46
CA PHE A 57 -4.60 18.16 -3.58
C PHE A 57 -4.44 18.94 -4.88
N ALA A 58 -4.98 18.42 -5.98
CA ALA A 58 -5.01 19.12 -7.26
C ALA A 58 -5.83 20.42 -7.16
N ARG A 59 -6.98 20.40 -6.47
CA ARG A 59 -7.78 21.62 -6.21
C ARG A 59 -7.03 22.64 -5.37
N ARG A 60 -6.17 22.19 -4.46
CA ARG A 60 -5.33 23.06 -3.61
C ARG A 60 -3.99 23.45 -4.25
N ALA A 61 -3.77 23.13 -5.53
CA ALA A 61 -2.51 23.38 -6.25
C ALA A 61 -1.26 22.89 -5.50
N MET A 62 -1.39 21.78 -4.75
CA MET A 62 -0.27 21.27 -3.94
C MET A 62 0.87 20.77 -4.85
N PRO A 63 2.15 20.99 -4.49
CA PRO A 63 3.27 20.49 -5.29
C PRO A 63 3.24 18.98 -5.48
N VAL A 64 3.50 18.51 -6.70
CA VAL A 64 3.42 17.07 -7.06
C VAL A 64 4.25 16.18 -6.13
N LEU A 65 5.46 16.61 -5.77
CA LEU A 65 6.33 15.84 -4.88
C LEU A 65 5.68 15.64 -3.50
N ARG A 66 5.03 16.68 -2.98
CA ARG A 66 4.33 16.61 -1.69
C ARG A 66 3.11 15.70 -1.76
N GLN A 67 2.35 15.76 -2.86
CA GLN A 67 1.22 14.85 -3.08
C GLN A 67 1.67 13.39 -3.11
N ALA A 68 2.69 13.10 -3.90
CA ALA A 68 3.25 11.76 -4.04
C ALA A 68 3.79 11.26 -2.70
N ALA A 69 4.56 12.08 -1.97
CA ALA A 69 5.10 11.73 -0.66
C ALA A 69 4.01 11.41 0.38
N ILE A 70 2.94 12.23 0.46
CA ILE A 70 1.82 11.97 1.38
C ILE A 70 1.11 10.67 0.99
N CYS A 71 0.84 10.46 -0.30
CA CYS A 71 0.18 9.25 -0.77
C CYS A 71 1.03 8.00 -0.49
N THR A 72 2.35 8.06 -0.73
CA THR A 72 3.29 6.99 -0.41
C THR A 72 3.31 6.70 1.09
N GLY A 73 3.35 7.73 1.94
CA GLY A 73 3.35 7.56 3.39
C GLY A 73 2.08 6.87 3.90
N LEU A 74 0.91 7.28 3.40
CA LEU A 74 -0.36 6.61 3.74
C LEU A 74 -0.37 5.16 3.29
N LEU A 75 0.14 4.88 2.08
CA LEU A 75 0.19 3.52 1.54
C LEU A 75 1.19 2.64 2.32
N ALA A 76 2.31 3.20 2.77
CA ALA A 76 3.28 2.50 3.62
C ALA A 76 2.68 2.13 4.99
N VAL A 77 1.92 3.04 5.61
CA VAL A 77 1.20 2.75 6.86
C VAL A 77 0.16 1.66 6.64
N TYR A 78 -0.58 1.75 5.53
CA TYR A 78 -1.56 0.73 5.15
C TYR A 78 -0.91 -0.65 5.02
N TRP A 79 0.18 -0.75 4.26
CA TRP A 79 0.93 -1.99 4.07
C TRP A 79 1.45 -2.57 5.38
N LEU A 80 1.98 -1.73 6.26
CA LEU A 80 2.47 -2.17 7.57
C LEU A 80 1.34 -2.76 8.42
N LEU A 81 0.16 -2.12 8.42
CA LEU A 81 -1.03 -2.63 9.10
C LEU A 81 -1.57 -3.91 8.46
N ALA A 82 -1.60 -3.99 7.13
CA ALA A 82 -2.03 -5.18 6.42
C ALA A 82 -1.14 -6.40 6.75
N ASN A 83 0.18 -6.19 6.82
CA ASN A 83 1.12 -7.23 7.23
C ASN A 83 0.93 -7.64 8.68
N TYR A 84 0.68 -6.69 9.58
CA TYR A 84 0.35 -6.97 10.97
C TYR A 84 -0.89 -7.86 11.08
N VAL A 85 -2.00 -7.46 10.44
CA VAL A 85 -3.26 -8.21 10.47
C VAL A 85 -3.10 -9.58 9.83
N THR A 86 -2.31 -9.69 8.76
CA THR A 86 -2.06 -10.97 8.09
C THR A 86 -1.26 -11.92 8.98
N PHE A 87 -0.23 -11.42 9.66
CA PHE A 87 0.54 -12.22 10.62
C PHE A 87 -0.33 -12.62 11.82
N ASP A 88 -1.10 -11.68 12.34
CA ASP A 88 -2.02 -11.93 13.46
C ASP A 88 -3.01 -13.05 13.11
N ALA A 89 -3.69 -12.94 11.96
CA ALA A 89 -4.68 -13.91 11.53
C ALA A 89 -4.10 -15.30 11.20
N ARG A 90 -2.89 -15.39 10.61
CA ARG A 90 -2.32 -16.65 10.10
C ARG A 90 -1.40 -17.36 11.09
N VAL A 91 -0.80 -16.62 12.02
CA VAL A 91 0.26 -17.12 12.91
C VAL A 91 -0.12 -16.87 14.37
N ALA A 92 -0.47 -15.64 14.72
CA ALA A 92 -0.64 -15.26 16.13
C ALA A 92 -1.99 -15.70 16.73
N SER A 93 -3.05 -15.80 15.92
CA SER A 93 -4.43 -16.08 16.35
C SER A 93 -4.61 -17.44 17.03
N TRP A 94 -3.67 -18.37 16.82
CA TRP A 94 -3.66 -19.72 17.39
C TRP A 94 -2.56 -19.90 18.46
N SER A 95 -1.91 -18.82 18.90
CA SER A 95 -0.76 -18.84 19.82
C SER A 95 -0.85 -17.70 20.84
N THR A 96 0.05 -17.66 21.83
CA THR A 96 0.07 -16.67 22.93
C THR A 96 0.93 -15.45 22.61
N PHE A 97 1.00 -15.04 21.35
CA PHE A 97 1.78 -13.87 20.96
C PHE A 97 1.18 -12.58 21.54
N SER A 98 2.00 -11.78 22.20
CA SER A 98 1.67 -10.41 22.53
C SER A 98 1.83 -9.48 21.32
N ALA A 99 1.16 -8.33 21.33
CA ALA A 99 1.28 -7.34 20.26
C ALA A 99 2.73 -6.89 19.99
N ARG A 100 3.57 -6.85 21.03
CA ARG A 100 5.00 -6.49 20.89
C ARG A 100 5.77 -7.56 20.11
N GLU A 101 5.49 -8.83 20.37
CA GLU A 101 6.16 -9.95 19.69
C GLU A 101 5.71 -10.04 18.22
N ILE A 102 4.43 -9.78 17.92
CA ILE A 102 3.95 -9.67 16.54
C ILE A 102 4.76 -8.60 15.78
N TRP A 103 4.93 -7.41 16.37
CA TRP A 103 5.72 -6.35 15.75
C TRP A 103 7.19 -6.71 15.55
N ALA A 104 7.77 -7.50 16.46
CA ALA A 104 9.15 -7.98 16.32
C ALA A 104 9.33 -8.89 15.10
N HIS A 105 8.28 -9.60 14.67
CA HIS A 105 8.28 -10.40 13.43
C HIS A 105 7.89 -9.60 12.19
N VAL A 106 6.87 -8.74 12.30
CA VAL A 106 6.30 -8.01 11.16
C VAL A 106 7.24 -6.92 10.65
N LEU A 107 7.92 -6.17 11.53
CA LEU A 107 8.76 -5.05 11.12
C LEU A 107 9.91 -5.50 10.20
N PRO A 108 10.75 -6.48 10.57
CA PRO A 108 11.85 -6.92 9.70
C PRO A 108 11.38 -7.44 8.34
N ALA A 109 10.25 -8.17 8.31
CA ALA A 109 9.67 -8.68 7.07
C ALA A 109 9.09 -7.57 6.17
N SER A 110 8.68 -6.45 6.76
CA SER A 110 7.98 -5.37 6.05
C SER A 110 8.91 -4.25 5.59
N VAL A 111 10.02 -3.96 6.28
CA VAL A 111 10.84 -2.77 6.02
C VAL A 111 11.36 -2.72 4.58
N ILE A 112 11.94 -3.82 4.09
CA ILE A 112 12.53 -3.84 2.74
C ILE A 112 11.44 -3.76 1.67
N SER A 113 10.36 -4.53 1.82
CA SER A 113 9.27 -4.53 0.84
C SER A 113 8.55 -3.19 0.77
N ILE A 114 8.31 -2.53 1.92
CA ILE A 114 7.75 -1.17 1.99
C ILE A 114 8.70 -0.15 1.38
N ALA A 115 10.01 -0.23 1.65
CA ALA A 115 10.96 0.71 1.08
C ALA A 115 11.01 0.62 -0.45
N VAL A 116 11.07 -0.61 -1.00
CA VAL A 116 11.10 -0.85 -2.45
C VAL A 116 9.79 -0.45 -3.12
N CYS A 117 8.66 -0.95 -2.62
CA CYS A 117 7.35 -0.64 -3.21
C CYS A 117 6.97 0.83 -3.02
N GLY A 118 7.35 1.43 -1.89
CA GLY A 118 7.14 2.84 -1.60
C GLY A 118 7.95 3.75 -2.52
N ALA A 119 9.23 3.43 -2.77
CA ALA A 119 10.06 4.16 -3.72
C ALA A 119 9.50 4.04 -5.15
N ALA A 120 9.06 2.84 -5.56
CA ALA A 120 8.43 2.63 -6.86
C ALA A 120 7.15 3.45 -7.00
N TYR A 121 6.26 3.43 -6.00
CA TYR A 121 5.03 4.21 -6.00
C TYR A 121 5.32 5.72 -6.06
N LEU A 122 6.25 6.21 -5.24
CA LEU A 122 6.64 7.63 -5.20
C LEU A 122 7.16 8.11 -6.56
N GLY A 123 8.07 7.35 -7.17
CA GLY A 123 8.68 7.69 -8.45
C GLY A 123 7.68 7.68 -9.59
N LEU A 124 6.91 6.60 -9.73
CA LEU A 124 5.96 6.42 -10.83
C LEU A 124 4.75 7.35 -10.71
N SER A 125 4.17 7.52 -9.52
CA SER A 125 3.07 8.48 -9.31
C SER A 125 3.54 9.92 -9.54
N GLY A 126 4.74 10.28 -9.04
CA GLY A 126 5.35 11.58 -9.29
C GLY A 126 5.55 11.87 -10.78
N PHE A 127 6.01 10.87 -11.54
CA PHE A 127 6.15 10.97 -12.99
C PHE A 127 4.80 11.14 -13.70
N LEU A 128 3.81 10.32 -13.38
CA LEU A 128 2.46 10.38 -13.98
C LEU A 128 1.77 11.73 -13.73
N LEU A 129 1.91 12.27 -12.52
CA LEU A 129 1.36 13.57 -12.13
C LEU A 129 2.08 14.72 -12.85
N ARG A 130 3.42 14.68 -12.99
CA ARG A 130 4.20 15.71 -13.69
C ARG A 130 3.88 15.82 -15.17
N GLN A 131 3.62 14.70 -15.85
CA GLN A 131 3.17 14.72 -17.26
C GLN A 131 1.84 15.48 -17.48
N GLY A 132 1.15 15.93 -16.42
CA GLY A 132 -0.04 16.80 -16.52
C GLY A 132 0.25 18.29 -16.49
N GLY A 133 1.40 18.70 -15.96
CA GLY A 133 1.76 20.11 -15.83
C GLY A 133 2.50 20.67 -17.05
N ALA A 134 3.14 19.83 -17.86
CA ALA A 134 3.98 20.24 -18.99
C ALA A 134 3.20 20.67 -20.26
N LYS A 135 1.88 20.85 -20.17
CA LYS A 135 1.07 21.46 -21.22
C LYS A 135 0.28 22.63 -20.63
N LYS A 136 0.96 23.76 -20.48
CA LYS A 136 0.37 25.08 -20.51
C LYS A 136 1.26 25.97 -21.35
#